data_AF-A0A1Q9RX06-F1
#
_entry.id   AF-A0A1Q9RX06-F1
#
_cell.length_a   1.000
_cell.length_b   1.000
_cell.length_c   1.000
_cell.angle_alpha   90.00
_cell.angle_beta   90.00
_cell.angle_gamma   90.00
#
_symmetry.space_group_name_H-M   'P 1'
#
loop_
_entity.id
_entity.type
_entity.pdbx_description
1 polymer ?
#
loop_
_entity_poly.entity_id
_entity_poly.type
_entity_poly.pdbx_seq_one_letter_code
_entity_poly.pdbx_strand_id
1 'polypeptide(L)'
;MDAYGDLPFPRTALAEQAARFAREVIPSPIFNHSMRTYLYGRFLGEQQGLQPGRDYDDELLFLGCVLHDAGLGGAGNGEQTFDVDGADLAAGWLTERGVAADRVDVVWDAIALHLNFEVASRKRPEIALVTAGAGYDLGPTGPELPDGYAQRVHSVLPRLHAAAVLRDAIVGQALDKPQKAPPFTMPGELVRQVTGQSWPTWRELMEGAGWGDYDGYQPERPACHIGAAHVVPGVTTRGAIVLNQRMNRRILPVQNKLLNPLVAGLIARGLEPPTYAVLETVGRRTGRVRRVPVANGLDGDTFWLIAALGERSAYVRNLRANPRVRIKARPALVRDGIRSRWRTGTAHPLPGDDAAARHRALGRGRPGYRLDGVLLRALADGGRMLTIRIDLDPE
;
A
#
# COMPACT_ATOMS: atom_id res chain seq x y z
N MET A 1 2.26 -1.54 35.89
CA MET A 1 1.40 -2.06 34.80
C MET A 1 0.77 -3.44 35.14
N ASP A 2 0.73 -3.84 36.41
CA ASP A 2 0.37 -5.21 36.80
C ASP A 2 -1.11 -5.57 36.56
N ALA A 3 -1.97 -4.57 36.37
CA ALA A 3 -3.38 -4.76 36.01
C ALA A 3 -3.60 -5.38 34.62
N TYR A 4 -2.56 -5.47 33.78
CA TYR A 4 -2.66 -6.00 32.40
C TYR A 4 -2.21 -7.46 32.26
N GLY A 5 -1.96 -8.17 33.37
CA GLY A 5 -1.65 -9.59 33.37
C GLY A 5 -0.33 -9.93 32.66
N ASP A 6 -0.37 -10.94 31.79
CA ASP A 6 0.75 -11.47 31.00
C ASP A 6 0.98 -10.75 29.67
N LEU A 7 0.23 -9.68 29.39
CA LEU A 7 0.39 -8.90 28.15
C LEU A 7 1.78 -8.23 28.10
N PRO A 8 2.45 -8.25 26.93
CA PRO A 8 3.87 -7.91 26.80
C PRO A 8 4.12 -6.39 26.76
N PHE A 9 3.58 -5.61 27.69
CA PHE A 9 3.84 -4.18 27.79
C PHE A 9 5.22 -3.89 28.39
N PRO A 10 5.94 -2.84 27.94
CA PRO A 10 7.21 -2.45 28.54
C PRO A 10 6.99 -1.97 29.97
N ARG A 11 7.83 -2.43 30.90
CA ARG A 11 7.75 -2.09 32.33
C ARG A 11 8.76 -1.02 32.76
N THR A 12 9.25 -0.22 31.82
CA THR A 12 10.17 0.88 32.12
C THR A 12 9.43 2.01 32.84
N ALA A 13 10.15 2.78 33.66
CA ALA A 13 9.56 3.90 34.38
C ALA A 13 8.92 4.93 33.44
N LEU A 14 9.52 5.17 32.26
CA LEU A 14 9.01 6.09 31.26
C LEU A 14 7.73 5.58 30.60
N ALA A 15 7.66 4.29 30.23
CA ALA A 15 6.45 3.67 29.67
C ALA A 15 5.27 3.75 30.66
N GLU A 16 5.51 3.46 31.94
CA GLU A 16 4.46 3.57 32.96
C GLU A 16 3.97 5.00 33.16
N GLN A 17 4.89 5.98 33.13
CA GLN A 17 4.55 7.40 33.21
C GLN A 17 3.73 7.85 31.99
N ALA A 18 4.11 7.42 30.78
CA ALA A 18 3.40 7.75 29.56
C ALA A 18 1.99 7.17 29.54
N ALA A 19 1.81 5.93 30.02
CA ALA A 19 0.49 5.32 30.15
C ALA A 19 -0.40 6.05 31.17
N ARG A 20 0.16 6.54 32.29
CA ARG A 20 -0.58 7.37 33.25
C ARG A 20 -0.99 8.71 32.64
N PHE A 21 -0.04 9.39 32.00
CA PHE A 21 -0.29 10.66 31.32
C PHE A 21 -1.37 10.53 30.24
N ALA A 22 -1.27 9.52 29.36
CA ALA A 22 -2.29 9.28 28.33
C ALA A 22 -3.66 9.03 28.98
N ARG A 23 -3.75 8.22 30.03
CA ARG A 23 -5.03 7.97 30.72
C ARG A 23 -5.66 9.24 31.32
N GLU A 24 -4.84 10.21 31.74
CA GLU A 24 -5.30 11.48 32.28
C GLU A 24 -5.78 12.45 31.19
N VAL A 25 -5.14 12.44 30.02
CA VAL A 25 -5.41 13.43 28.96
C VAL A 25 -6.46 12.98 27.95
N ILE A 26 -6.65 11.67 27.72
CA ILE A 26 -7.60 11.15 26.73
C ILE A 26 -8.69 10.26 27.34
N PRO A 27 -9.91 10.26 26.78
CA PRO A 27 -11.01 9.40 27.23
C PRO A 27 -10.65 7.91 27.25
N SER A 28 -11.22 7.16 28.20
CA SER A 28 -10.91 5.73 28.37
C SER A 28 -11.07 4.85 27.11
N PRO A 29 -12.07 5.04 26.22
CA PRO A 29 -12.15 4.30 24.96
C PRO A 29 -10.96 4.53 24.04
N ILE A 30 -10.47 5.78 23.97
CA ILE A 30 -9.31 6.18 23.17
C ILE A 30 -8.03 5.65 23.82
N PHE A 31 -7.87 5.80 25.14
CA PHE A 31 -6.74 5.22 25.87
C PHE A 31 -6.63 3.70 25.66
N ASN A 32 -7.75 2.99 25.77
CA ASN A 32 -7.75 1.55 25.53
C ASN A 32 -7.40 1.21 24.07
N HIS A 33 -7.84 2.02 23.10
CA HIS A 33 -7.41 1.90 21.70
C HIS A 33 -5.89 2.05 21.58
N SER A 34 -5.31 3.12 22.13
CA SER A 34 -3.85 3.38 22.11
C SER A 34 -3.04 2.24 22.74
N MET A 35 -3.52 1.65 23.84
CA MET A 35 -2.89 0.48 24.46
C MET A 35 -3.00 -0.79 23.59
N ARG A 36 -4.15 -1.02 22.94
CA ARG A 36 -4.32 -2.15 22.00
C ARG A 36 -3.51 -1.98 20.71
N THR A 37 -3.35 -0.75 20.25
CA THR A 37 -2.51 -0.37 19.10
C THR A 37 -1.08 -0.86 19.27
N TYR A 38 -0.51 -0.77 20.48
CA TYR A 38 0.79 -1.37 20.78
C TYR A 38 0.81 -2.89 20.59
N LEU A 39 -0.17 -3.61 21.17
CA LEU A 39 -0.24 -5.06 21.12
C LEU A 39 -0.38 -5.58 19.68
N TYR A 40 -1.25 -4.94 18.88
CA TYR A 40 -1.43 -5.31 17.49
C TYR A 40 -0.27 -4.86 16.61
N GLY A 41 0.35 -3.72 16.89
CA GLY A 41 1.60 -3.29 16.24
C GLY A 41 2.70 -4.33 16.43
N ARG A 42 2.91 -4.80 17.66
CA ARG A 42 3.86 -5.87 17.96
C ARG A 42 3.54 -7.17 17.26
N PHE A 43 2.30 -7.63 17.34
CA PHE A 43 1.85 -8.83 16.62
C PHE A 43 2.16 -8.72 15.12
N LEU A 44 1.85 -7.58 14.49
CA LEU A 44 2.14 -7.36 13.07
C LEU A 44 3.64 -7.30 12.77
N GLY A 45 4.45 -6.78 13.68
CA GLY A 45 5.91 -6.79 13.58
C GLY A 45 6.47 -8.21 13.62
N GLU A 46 6.01 -9.04 14.56
CA GLU A 46 6.40 -10.45 14.67
C GLU A 46 6.05 -11.24 13.41
N GLN A 47 4.87 -10.97 12.82
CA GLN A 47 4.46 -11.57 11.54
C GLN A 47 5.32 -11.12 10.34
N GLN A 48 6.06 -10.02 10.48
CA GLN A 48 7.04 -9.53 9.52
C GLN A 48 8.48 -10.01 9.84
N GLY A 49 8.66 -10.78 10.92
CA GLY A 49 9.96 -11.24 11.39
C GLY A 49 10.76 -10.20 12.16
N LEU A 50 10.14 -9.09 12.58
CA LEU A 50 10.77 -8.02 13.36
C LEU A 50 10.80 -8.40 14.85
N GLN A 51 11.94 -8.13 15.49
CA GLN A 51 12.18 -8.44 16.90
C GLN A 51 12.45 -7.14 17.69
N PRO A 52 11.71 -6.88 18.79
CA PRO A 52 12.00 -5.75 19.66
C PRO A 52 13.41 -5.86 20.29
N GLY A 53 14.10 -4.73 20.43
CA GLY A 53 15.48 -4.64 20.92
C GLY A 53 16.55 -4.99 19.87
N ARG A 54 16.16 -5.57 18.74
CA ARG A 54 17.05 -5.88 17.61
C ARG A 54 16.75 -5.01 16.40
N ASP A 55 15.50 -5.02 15.95
CA ASP A 55 15.08 -4.33 14.72
C ASP A 55 14.41 -2.98 15.03
N TYR A 56 13.87 -2.81 16.24
CA TYR A 56 13.25 -1.58 16.71
C TYR A 56 13.32 -1.45 18.24
N ASP A 57 13.24 -0.22 18.74
CA ASP A 57 13.14 0.07 20.17
C ASP A 57 11.68 -0.13 20.64
N ASP A 58 11.50 -1.08 21.55
CA ASP A 58 10.18 -1.48 22.05
C ASP A 58 9.51 -0.40 22.92
N GLU A 59 10.32 0.36 23.66
CA GLU A 59 9.83 1.47 24.47
C GLU A 59 9.37 2.61 23.55
N LEU A 60 10.11 2.92 22.49
CA LEU A 60 9.70 3.96 21.53
C LEU A 60 8.44 3.57 20.75
N LEU A 61 8.30 2.29 20.37
CA LEU A 61 7.03 1.80 19.80
C LEU A 61 5.88 1.99 20.79
N PHE A 62 6.07 1.63 22.06
CA PHE A 62 5.05 1.81 23.08
C PHE A 62 4.69 3.28 23.31
N LEU A 63 5.68 4.16 23.41
CA LEU A 63 5.47 5.61 23.57
C LEU A 63 4.70 6.19 22.39
N GLY A 64 5.07 5.84 21.16
CA GLY A 64 4.33 6.22 19.96
C GLY A 64 2.89 5.73 20.01
N CYS A 65 2.65 4.45 20.33
CA CYS A 65 1.30 3.88 20.39
C CYS A 65 0.44 4.52 21.49
N VAL A 66 0.95 4.68 22.71
CA VAL A 66 0.15 5.14 23.86
C VAL A 66 -0.16 6.64 23.79
N LEU A 67 0.66 7.42 23.07
CA LEU A 67 0.52 8.87 22.94
C LEU A 67 -0.07 9.34 21.60
N HIS A 68 -0.27 8.46 20.59
CA HIS A 68 -0.64 8.93 19.24
C HIS A 68 -1.96 9.70 19.14
N ASP A 69 -2.90 9.44 20.04
CA ASP A 69 -4.19 10.14 20.10
C ASP A 69 -4.22 11.24 21.17
N ALA A 70 -3.07 11.62 21.77
CA ALA A 70 -3.04 12.64 22.82
C ALA A 70 -3.61 13.99 22.37
N GLY A 71 -3.57 14.28 21.06
CA GLY A 71 -4.21 15.45 20.44
C GLY A 71 -5.74 15.48 20.54
N LEU A 72 -6.39 14.33 20.79
CA LEU A 72 -7.83 14.24 21.03
C LEU A 72 -8.21 14.55 22.49
N GLY A 73 -7.21 14.79 23.34
CA GLY A 73 -7.38 15.22 24.73
C GLY A 73 -7.48 16.73 24.87
N GLY A 74 -7.96 17.20 26.03
CA GLY A 74 -8.07 18.64 26.30
C GLY A 74 -6.73 19.38 26.22
N ALA A 75 -5.65 18.77 26.73
CA ALA A 75 -4.29 19.33 26.68
C ALA A 75 -3.69 19.33 25.26
N GLY A 76 -4.19 18.46 24.37
CA GLY A 76 -3.72 18.32 22.99
C GLY A 76 -4.64 18.97 21.95
N ASN A 77 -5.70 19.67 22.36
CA ASN A 77 -6.63 20.32 21.44
C ASN A 77 -6.12 21.71 21.01
N GLY A 78 -4.97 21.75 20.33
CA GLY A 78 -4.36 22.95 19.77
C GLY A 78 -5.07 23.46 18.51
N GLU A 79 -4.31 24.13 17.64
CA GLU A 79 -4.80 24.78 16.42
C GLU A 79 -4.50 23.98 15.14
N GLN A 80 -3.87 22.80 15.26
CA GLN A 80 -3.46 21.97 14.14
C GLN A 80 -4.29 20.68 14.07
N THR A 81 -4.04 19.83 13.08
CA THR A 81 -4.64 18.50 13.05
C THR A 81 -4.24 17.71 14.29
N PHE A 82 -5.13 16.84 14.79
CA PHE A 82 -4.94 16.20 16.09
C PHE A 82 -3.68 15.32 16.15
N ASP A 83 -3.26 14.75 15.02
CA ASP A 83 -2.04 13.97 14.89
C ASP A 83 -0.79 14.84 15.11
N VAL A 84 -0.79 16.09 14.63
CA VAL A 84 0.34 17.01 14.83
C VAL A 84 0.32 17.60 16.23
N ASP A 85 -0.83 18.07 16.72
CA ASP A 85 -0.92 18.59 18.10
C ASP A 85 -0.58 17.49 19.14
N GLY A 86 -0.97 16.24 18.88
CA GLY A 86 -0.60 15.09 19.69
C GLY A 86 0.89 14.80 19.66
N ALA A 87 1.53 14.90 18.49
CA ALA A 87 2.96 14.72 18.33
C ALA A 87 3.75 15.81 19.10
N ASP A 88 3.35 17.07 19.00
CA ASP A 88 3.96 18.20 19.70
C ASP A 88 3.81 18.06 21.23
N LEU A 89 2.62 17.68 21.70
CA LEU A 89 2.36 17.41 23.13
C LEU A 89 3.24 16.27 23.65
N ALA A 90 3.34 15.17 22.90
CA ALA A 90 4.19 14.04 23.27
C ALA A 90 5.67 14.43 23.29
N ALA A 91 6.15 15.19 22.29
CA ALA A 91 7.53 15.63 22.22
C ALA A 91 7.90 16.52 23.42
N GLY A 92 7.08 17.53 23.74
CA GLY A 92 7.30 18.37 24.92
C GLY A 92 7.36 17.56 26.21
N TRP A 93 6.40 16.65 26.41
CA TRP A 93 6.33 15.79 27.59
C TRP A 93 7.55 14.87 27.75
N LEU A 94 8.08 14.34 26.64
CA LEU A 94 9.28 13.49 26.62
C LEU A 94 10.56 14.31 26.85
N THR A 95 10.68 15.48 26.22
CA THR A 95 11.82 16.38 26.40
C THR A 95 11.96 16.85 27.85
N GLU A 96 10.86 17.20 28.52
CA GLU A 96 10.84 17.55 29.95
C GLU A 96 11.35 16.43 30.86
N ARG A 97 11.29 15.18 30.39
CA ARG A 97 11.75 13.98 31.11
C ARG A 97 13.16 13.55 30.70
N GLY A 98 13.87 14.38 29.93
CA GLY A 98 15.26 14.14 29.55
C GLY A 98 15.43 13.05 28.49
N VAL A 99 14.39 12.72 27.73
CA VAL A 99 14.51 11.81 26.59
C VAL A 99 15.35 12.50 25.49
N ALA A 100 16.32 11.77 24.95
CA ALA A 100 17.21 12.29 23.91
C ALA A 100 16.43 12.73 22.66
N ALA A 101 16.86 13.83 22.02
CA ALA A 101 16.14 14.45 20.91
C ALA A 101 15.89 13.48 19.74
N ASP A 102 16.86 12.63 19.39
CA ASP A 102 16.71 11.64 18.32
C ASP A 102 15.65 10.56 18.62
N ARG A 103 15.43 10.25 19.90
CA ARG A 103 14.34 9.36 20.35
C ARG A 103 13.00 10.08 20.34
N VAL A 104 12.98 11.36 20.74
CA VAL A 104 11.79 12.21 20.66
C VAL A 104 11.32 12.34 19.21
N ASP A 105 12.23 12.56 18.27
CA ASP A 105 11.93 12.66 16.84
C ASP A 105 11.25 11.39 16.30
N VAL A 106 11.68 10.21 16.75
CA VAL A 106 11.03 8.93 16.37
C VAL A 106 9.60 8.87 16.86
N VAL A 107 9.34 9.26 18.10
CA VAL A 107 7.98 9.26 18.67
C VAL A 107 7.13 10.32 17.98
N TRP A 108 7.66 11.51 17.76
CA TRP A 108 6.97 12.58 17.04
C TRP A 108 6.59 12.13 15.62
N ASP A 109 7.53 11.58 14.84
CA ASP A 109 7.27 11.05 13.49
C ASP A 109 6.22 9.92 13.53
N ALA A 110 6.29 9.04 14.54
CA ALA A 110 5.36 7.93 14.68
C ALA A 110 3.92 8.42 14.90
N ILE A 111 3.75 9.49 15.67
CA ILE A 111 2.46 10.10 15.96
C ILE A 111 2.00 10.95 14.77
N ALA A 112 2.80 11.90 14.27
CA ALA A 112 2.40 12.79 13.18
C ALA A 112 2.07 12.03 11.88
N LEU A 113 2.70 10.87 11.63
CA LEU A 113 2.50 10.10 10.41
C LEU A 113 1.48 8.97 10.55
N HIS A 114 0.83 8.78 11.70
CA HIS A 114 0.03 7.58 11.96
C HIS A 114 -1.21 7.43 11.07
N LEU A 115 -1.68 8.54 10.47
CA LEU A 115 -2.77 8.55 9.49
C LEU A 115 -2.27 8.32 8.04
N ASN A 116 -0.97 8.38 7.82
CA ASN A 116 -0.30 8.35 6.52
C ASN A 116 0.43 7.02 6.29
N PHE A 117 -0.33 5.93 6.16
CA PHE A 117 0.20 4.56 6.07
C PHE A 117 1.34 4.38 5.05
N GLU A 118 1.19 4.92 3.83
CA GLU A 118 2.20 4.79 2.79
C GLU A 118 3.52 5.47 3.19
N VAL A 119 3.46 6.64 3.83
CA VAL A 119 4.68 7.32 4.29
C VAL A 119 5.28 6.57 5.48
N ALA A 120 4.47 6.28 6.50
CA ALA A 120 4.92 5.62 7.72
C ALA A 120 5.56 4.24 7.45
N SER A 121 5.01 3.46 6.52
CA SER A 121 5.54 2.13 6.15
C SER A 121 6.94 2.15 5.51
N ARG A 122 7.43 3.32 5.09
CA ARG A 122 8.77 3.52 4.50
C ARG A 122 9.76 4.12 5.51
N LYS A 123 9.33 4.36 6.75
CA LYS A 123 10.14 4.92 7.85
C LYS A 123 10.69 3.81 8.75
N ARG A 124 11.23 4.19 9.92
CA ARG A 124 11.71 3.23 10.92
C ARG A 124 10.57 2.30 11.38
N PRO A 125 10.85 1.08 11.86
CA PRO A 125 9.79 0.15 12.20
C PRO A 125 8.88 0.64 13.32
N GLU A 126 9.36 1.42 14.29
CA GLU A 126 8.54 2.03 15.35
C GLU A 126 7.39 2.85 14.72
N ILE A 127 7.73 3.73 13.79
CA ILE A 127 6.80 4.61 13.06
C ILE A 127 5.80 3.78 12.23
N ALA A 128 6.30 2.77 11.51
CA ALA A 128 5.48 1.90 10.69
C ALA A 128 4.51 1.04 11.52
N LEU A 129 4.93 0.59 12.70
CA LEU A 129 4.16 -0.32 13.56
C LEU A 129 3.11 0.42 14.38
N VAL A 130 3.32 1.68 14.78
CA VAL A 130 2.25 2.53 15.37
C VAL A 130 1.09 2.63 14.39
N THR A 131 1.37 3.06 13.16
CA THR A 131 0.36 3.20 12.08
C THR A 131 -0.35 1.89 11.78
N ALA A 132 0.42 0.78 11.69
CA ALA A 132 -0.14 -0.54 11.41
C ALA A 132 -1.03 -1.05 12.54
N GLY A 133 -0.62 -0.86 13.80
CA GLY A 133 -1.38 -1.26 14.99
C GLY A 133 -2.68 -0.47 15.14
N ALA A 134 -2.63 0.86 14.93
CA ALA A 134 -3.80 1.73 15.01
C ALA A 134 -4.85 1.34 13.98
N GLY A 135 -4.43 1.16 12.72
CA GLY A 135 -5.31 0.67 11.66
C GLY A 135 -5.90 -0.71 11.99
N TYR A 136 -5.10 -1.63 12.52
CA TYR A 136 -5.55 -2.99 12.83
C TYR A 136 -6.58 -3.04 13.97
N ASP A 137 -6.48 -2.19 14.99
CA ASP A 137 -7.50 -2.12 16.06
C ASP A 137 -8.86 -1.61 15.57
N LEU A 138 -8.88 -0.72 14.57
CA LEU A 138 -10.12 -0.16 14.01
C LEU A 138 -10.71 -1.02 12.89
N GLY A 139 -9.86 -1.74 12.16
CA GLY A 139 -10.23 -2.67 11.11
C GLY A 139 -9.14 -3.72 10.91
N PRO A 140 -9.33 -4.97 11.38
CA PRO A 140 -8.29 -5.99 11.27
C PRO A 140 -8.12 -6.41 9.81
N THR A 141 -7.21 -5.74 9.12
CA THR A 141 -6.74 -6.11 7.79
C THR A 141 -5.31 -6.60 7.89
N GLY A 142 -5.14 -7.92 7.85
CA GLY A 142 -3.83 -8.52 8.04
C GLY A 142 -3.91 -9.99 8.40
N PRO A 143 -2.85 -10.53 9.02
CA PRO A 143 -2.89 -11.87 9.58
C PRO A 143 -4.00 -12.04 10.60
N GLU A 144 -4.53 -13.26 10.66
CA GLU A 144 -5.51 -13.67 11.65
C GLU A 144 -4.80 -13.72 13.01
N LEU A 145 -5.44 -13.16 14.03
CA LEU A 145 -4.92 -13.22 15.39
C LEU A 145 -4.96 -14.67 15.87
N PRO A 146 -4.03 -15.08 16.76
CA PRO A 146 -4.14 -16.36 17.43
C PRO A 146 -5.48 -16.50 18.15
N ASP A 147 -6.01 -17.72 18.19
CA ASP A 147 -7.28 -18.04 18.84
C ASP A 147 -7.31 -17.50 20.27
N GLY A 148 -8.39 -16.78 20.62
CA GLY A 148 -8.56 -16.20 21.95
C GLY A 148 -7.72 -14.95 22.23
N TYR A 149 -6.80 -14.54 21.36
CA TYR A 149 -5.94 -13.38 21.61
C TYR A 149 -6.75 -12.09 21.73
N ALA A 150 -7.64 -11.81 20.77
CA ALA A 150 -8.50 -10.63 20.82
C ALA A 150 -9.39 -10.61 22.08
N GLN A 151 -9.92 -11.76 22.48
CA GLN A 151 -10.76 -11.90 23.67
C GLN A 151 -9.96 -11.60 24.95
N ARG A 152 -8.74 -12.12 25.06
CA ARG A 152 -7.83 -11.81 26.18
C ARG A 152 -7.44 -10.34 26.23
N VAL A 153 -7.16 -9.72 25.09
CA VAL A 153 -6.85 -8.29 25.04
C VAL A 153 -8.08 -7.46 25.44
N HIS A 154 -9.26 -7.77 24.89
CA HIS A 154 -10.49 -7.03 25.17
C HIS A 154 -11.04 -7.23 26.59
N SER A 155 -10.68 -8.31 27.30
CA SER A 155 -11.10 -8.50 28.69
C SER A 155 -10.45 -7.52 29.67
N VAL A 156 -9.22 -7.08 29.37
CA VAL A 156 -8.48 -6.10 30.19
C VAL A 156 -8.45 -4.69 29.57
N LEU A 157 -8.60 -4.58 28.25
CA LEU A 157 -8.67 -3.32 27.50
C LEU A 157 -9.96 -3.26 26.67
N PRO A 158 -11.13 -3.10 27.32
CA PRO A 158 -12.43 -3.14 26.64
C PRO A 158 -12.52 -2.08 25.55
N ARG A 159 -13.23 -2.41 24.46
CA ARG A 159 -13.33 -1.52 23.28
C ARG A 159 -14.12 -0.25 23.56
N LEU A 160 -15.16 -0.32 24.38
CA LEU A 160 -15.97 0.85 24.79
C LEU A 160 -16.40 1.75 23.61
N HIS A 161 -16.81 1.14 22.49
CA HIS A 161 -17.17 1.84 21.25
C HIS A 161 -16.04 2.73 20.67
N ALA A 162 -14.76 2.40 20.88
CA ALA A 162 -13.59 3.20 20.48
C ALA A 162 -13.69 3.84 19.10
N ALA A 163 -14.08 3.09 18.06
CA ALA A 163 -14.19 3.65 16.70
C ALA A 163 -15.21 4.80 16.58
N ALA A 164 -16.35 4.70 17.29
CA ALA A 164 -17.35 5.76 17.31
C ALA A 164 -16.86 6.96 18.13
N VAL A 165 -16.27 6.70 19.31
CA VAL A 165 -15.75 7.75 20.20
C VAL A 165 -14.60 8.53 19.54
N LEU A 166 -13.69 7.84 18.85
CA LEU A 166 -12.62 8.47 18.05
C LEU A 166 -13.20 9.39 16.99
N ARG A 167 -14.15 8.89 16.19
CA ARG A 167 -14.83 9.67 15.16
C ARG A 167 -15.48 10.92 15.75
N ASP A 168 -16.19 10.78 16.86
CA ASP A 168 -16.91 11.89 17.51
C ASP A 168 -15.93 12.92 18.08
N ALA A 169 -14.82 12.48 18.67
CA ALA A 169 -13.77 13.39 19.16
C ALA A 169 -13.11 14.19 18.02
N ILE A 170 -12.73 13.51 16.93
CA ILE A 170 -12.12 14.15 15.76
C ILE A 170 -13.07 15.16 15.13
N VAL A 171 -14.33 14.75 14.88
CA VAL A 171 -15.34 15.63 14.29
C VAL A 171 -15.69 16.78 15.23
N GLY A 172 -15.85 16.52 16.53
CA GLY A 172 -16.15 17.54 17.52
C GLY A 172 -15.10 18.66 17.55
N GLN A 173 -13.82 18.29 17.68
CA GLN A 173 -12.73 19.29 17.64
C GLN A 173 -12.71 20.06 16.32
N ALA A 174 -12.97 19.41 15.19
CA ALA A 174 -12.98 20.05 13.88
C ALA A 174 -14.19 20.96 13.65
N LEU A 175 -15.35 20.67 14.23
CA LEU A 175 -16.50 21.56 14.19
C LEU A 175 -16.26 22.83 15.02
N ASP A 176 -15.56 22.71 16.14
CA ASP A 176 -15.16 23.85 16.97
C ASP A 176 -14.00 24.65 16.34
N LYS A 177 -13.05 23.95 15.69
CA LYS A 177 -11.84 24.51 15.07
C LYS A 177 -11.67 23.96 13.64
N PRO A 178 -12.30 24.56 12.62
CA PRO A 178 -12.34 24.04 11.24
C PRO A 178 -10.96 23.76 10.61
N GLN A 179 -9.94 24.53 10.99
CA GLN A 179 -8.55 24.35 10.54
C GLN A 179 -7.95 22.99 10.91
N LYS A 180 -8.50 22.31 11.92
CA LYS A 180 -8.06 20.96 12.33
C LYS A 180 -8.50 19.85 11.37
N ALA A 181 -9.34 20.19 10.39
CA ALA A 181 -9.83 19.25 9.38
C ALA A 181 -9.75 19.82 7.96
N PRO A 182 -8.53 20.07 7.43
CA PRO A 182 -8.36 20.54 6.07
C PRO A 182 -8.99 19.57 5.06
N PRO A 183 -9.49 20.06 3.90
CA PRO A 183 -10.00 19.20 2.84
C PRO A 183 -8.98 18.12 2.42
N PHE A 184 -9.48 16.95 2.01
CA PHE A 184 -8.68 15.79 1.59
C PHE A 184 -7.83 15.12 2.68
N THR A 185 -7.98 15.51 3.94
CA THR A 185 -7.42 14.80 5.10
C THR A 185 -8.46 13.83 5.68
N MET A 186 -8.01 12.89 6.53
CA MET A 186 -8.94 11.98 7.22
C MET A 186 -9.92 12.73 8.15
N PRO A 187 -9.49 13.66 9.02
CA PRO A 187 -10.41 14.49 9.80
C PRO A 187 -11.38 15.28 8.93
N GLY A 188 -10.88 15.88 7.84
CA GLY A 188 -11.72 16.54 6.84
C GLY A 188 -12.82 15.61 6.36
N GLU A 189 -12.46 14.44 5.84
CA GLU A 189 -13.41 13.49 5.26
C GLU A 189 -14.47 13.03 6.28
N LEU A 190 -14.13 12.88 7.56
CA LEU A 190 -15.11 12.61 8.62
C LEU A 190 -16.10 13.77 8.80
N VAL A 191 -15.61 15.01 8.83
CA VAL A 191 -16.48 16.20 8.89
C VAL A 191 -17.41 16.25 7.68
N ARG A 192 -16.91 15.95 6.48
CA ARG A 192 -17.73 15.89 5.25
C ARG A 192 -18.87 14.87 5.38
N GLN A 193 -18.56 13.68 5.88
CA GLN A 193 -19.56 12.62 6.04
C GLN A 193 -20.66 12.99 7.04
N VAL A 194 -20.32 13.75 8.09
CA VAL A 194 -21.29 14.17 9.11
C VAL A 194 -22.11 15.38 8.65
N THR A 195 -21.47 16.36 8.03
CA THR A 195 -22.09 17.64 7.66
C THR A 195 -22.78 17.60 6.29
N GLY A 196 -22.38 16.68 5.41
CA GLY A 196 -22.81 16.65 4.02
C GLY A 196 -22.19 17.74 3.15
N GLN A 197 -21.18 18.48 3.65
CA GLN A 197 -20.50 19.53 2.89
C GLN A 197 -19.86 18.97 1.61
N SER A 198 -19.83 19.78 0.55
CA SER A 198 -19.06 19.47 -0.66
C SER A 198 -17.63 19.99 -0.52
N TRP A 199 -16.65 19.18 -0.91
CA TRP A 199 -15.29 19.68 -1.08
C TRP A 199 -15.17 20.61 -2.27
N PRO A 200 -14.39 21.70 -2.14
CA PRO A 200 -14.03 22.49 -3.30
C PRO A 200 -13.25 21.61 -4.27
N THR A 201 -13.51 21.81 -5.55
CA THR A 201 -12.71 21.22 -6.61
C THR A 201 -11.29 21.78 -6.57
N TRP A 202 -10.33 21.04 -7.14
CA TRP A 202 -8.96 21.54 -7.28
C TRP A 202 -8.89 22.89 -7.99
N ARG A 203 -9.72 23.08 -9.03
CA ARG A 203 -9.81 24.33 -9.78
C ARG A 203 -10.25 25.49 -8.90
N GLU A 204 -11.35 25.33 -8.15
CA GLU A 204 -11.86 26.38 -7.26
C GLU A 204 -10.82 26.78 -6.20
N LEU A 205 -10.06 25.81 -5.67
CA LEU A 205 -8.96 26.09 -4.74
C LEU A 205 -7.85 26.93 -5.36
N MET A 206 -7.44 26.60 -6.59
CA MET A 206 -6.33 27.30 -7.26
C MET A 206 -6.75 28.64 -7.85
N GLU A 207 -7.98 28.76 -8.37
CA GLU A 207 -8.53 30.04 -8.83
C GLU A 207 -8.69 31.02 -7.66
N GLY A 208 -9.08 30.53 -6.48
CA GLY A 208 -9.15 31.34 -5.26
C GLY A 208 -7.82 31.93 -4.81
N ALA A 209 -6.68 31.37 -5.23
CA ALA A 209 -5.36 31.93 -4.93
C ALA A 209 -5.03 33.18 -5.76
N GLY A 210 -5.70 33.38 -6.91
CA GLY A 210 -5.53 34.57 -7.76
C GLY A 210 -4.28 34.57 -8.64
N TRP A 211 -3.61 33.43 -8.84
CA TRP A 211 -2.37 33.35 -9.64
C TRP A 211 -2.62 33.30 -11.15
N GLY A 212 -3.87 33.11 -11.59
CA GLY A 212 -4.24 33.07 -13.01
C GLY A 212 -3.77 31.80 -13.74
N ASP A 213 -3.45 30.72 -13.01
CA ASP A 213 -2.87 29.48 -13.59
C ASP A 213 -3.76 28.79 -14.65
N TYR A 214 -5.06 29.11 -14.68
CA TYR A 214 -6.00 28.60 -15.68
C TYR A 214 -6.21 29.54 -16.87
N ASP A 215 -5.67 30.76 -16.86
CA ASP A 215 -5.85 31.73 -17.93
C ASP A 215 -5.10 31.29 -19.18
N GLY A 216 -5.85 31.01 -20.25
CA GLY A 216 -5.29 30.50 -21.50
C GLY A 216 -4.76 29.06 -21.43
N TYR A 217 -4.88 28.36 -20.28
CA TYR A 217 -4.47 26.97 -20.17
C TYR A 217 -5.40 26.05 -20.99
N GLN A 218 -4.85 25.41 -22.02
CA GLN A 218 -5.54 24.44 -22.85
C GLN A 218 -4.92 23.06 -22.64
N PRO A 219 -5.63 22.10 -22.03
CA PRO A 219 -5.07 20.77 -21.79
C PRO A 219 -4.88 20.04 -23.13
N GLU A 220 -3.70 19.42 -23.33
CA GLU A 220 -3.36 18.67 -24.56
C GLU A 220 -4.33 17.52 -24.87
N ARG A 221 -5.12 17.10 -23.89
CA ARG A 221 -6.27 16.21 -24.05
C ARG A 221 -7.49 16.87 -23.43
N PRO A 222 -8.64 16.94 -24.12
CA PRO A 222 -9.85 17.45 -23.51
C PRO A 222 -10.13 16.65 -22.24
N ALA A 223 -10.51 17.35 -21.16
CA ALA A 223 -10.92 16.72 -19.92
C ALA A 223 -11.96 15.65 -20.27
N CYS A 224 -11.70 14.40 -19.88
CA CYS A 224 -12.72 13.37 -19.99
C CYS A 224 -13.85 13.86 -19.09
N HIS A 225 -14.95 14.34 -19.68
CA HIS A 225 -16.22 14.41 -18.97
C HIS A 225 -16.47 12.98 -18.51
N ILE A 226 -16.24 12.72 -17.23
CA ILE A 226 -16.73 11.52 -16.57
C ILE A 226 -18.24 11.75 -16.49
N GLY A 227 -18.93 11.55 -17.61
CA GLY A 227 -20.37 11.41 -17.61
C GLY A 227 -20.70 10.31 -16.61
N ALA A 228 -21.54 10.67 -15.64
CA ALA A 228 -22.00 9.85 -14.51
C ALA A 228 -21.55 8.39 -14.63
N ALA A 229 -20.35 8.10 -14.10
CA ALA A 229 -19.89 6.72 -14.04
C ALA A 229 -20.97 5.96 -13.25
N HIS A 230 -21.55 4.94 -13.88
CA HIS A 230 -22.45 4.01 -13.24
C HIS A 230 -21.84 3.61 -11.89
N VAL A 231 -22.44 4.10 -10.81
CA VAL A 231 -22.19 3.57 -9.47
C VAL A 231 -22.62 2.11 -9.57
N VAL A 232 -21.65 1.20 -9.55
CA VAL A 232 -21.92 -0.25 -9.49
C VAL A 232 -22.71 -0.46 -8.19
N PRO A 233 -24.02 -0.79 -8.24
CA PRO A 233 -24.78 -1.02 -7.03
C PRO A 233 -24.26 -2.33 -6.42
N GLY A 234 -23.74 -2.30 -5.20
CA GLY A 234 -23.37 -3.53 -4.50
C GLY A 234 -22.13 -3.48 -3.62
N VAL A 235 -21.36 -2.39 -3.59
CA VAL A 235 -20.34 -2.23 -2.54
C VAL A 235 -21.01 -1.68 -1.30
N THR A 236 -21.58 -2.59 -0.49
CA THR A 236 -21.96 -2.26 0.89
C THR A 236 -20.74 -1.73 1.63
N THR A 237 -20.96 -0.78 2.54
CA THR A 237 -19.99 0.01 3.31
C THR A 237 -18.96 -0.80 4.13
N ARG A 238 -19.03 -2.14 4.10
CA ARG A 238 -17.98 -3.06 4.58
C ARG A 238 -16.86 -3.33 3.58
N GLY A 239 -17.05 -3.06 2.28
CA GLY A 239 -16.09 -3.38 1.22
C GLY A 239 -15.07 -2.30 0.88
N ALA A 240 -15.39 -1.02 1.14
CA ALA A 240 -14.52 0.10 0.77
C ALA A 240 -13.29 0.26 1.69
N ILE A 241 -13.43 -0.05 2.99
CA ILE A 241 -12.31 -0.11 3.94
C ILE A 241 -11.41 -1.33 3.64
N VAL A 242 -11.99 -2.40 3.07
CA VAL A 242 -11.28 -3.65 2.76
C VAL A 242 -10.45 -3.55 1.48
N LEU A 243 -10.83 -2.71 0.51
CA LEU A 243 -10.15 -2.65 -0.79
C LEU A 243 -8.76 -1.99 -0.73
N ASN A 244 -8.52 -1.08 0.21
CA ASN A 244 -7.23 -0.37 0.30
C ASN A 244 -6.19 -1.08 1.18
N GLN A 245 -6.60 -2.05 2.02
CA GLN A 245 -5.70 -2.73 2.96
C GLN A 245 -5.48 -4.22 2.69
N ARG A 246 -6.37 -4.92 1.97
CA ARG A 246 -6.14 -6.35 1.62
C ARG A 246 -5.18 -6.58 0.46
N MET A 247 -4.93 -5.58 -0.38
CA MET A 247 -4.22 -5.80 -1.65
C MET A 247 -2.70 -5.65 -1.58
N ASN A 248 -2.14 -5.08 -0.48
CA ASN A 248 -0.73 -4.64 -0.48
C ASN A 248 0.25 -5.38 0.46
N ARG A 249 -0.17 -6.31 1.34
CA ARG A 249 0.73 -6.77 2.43
C ARG A 249 1.11 -8.24 2.51
N ARG A 250 0.61 -9.13 1.64
CA ARG A 250 0.98 -10.56 1.72
C ARG A 250 1.67 -11.15 0.50
N ILE A 251 1.71 -10.44 -0.64
CA ILE A 251 2.25 -11.02 -1.88
C ILE A 251 3.42 -10.21 -2.47
N LEU A 252 3.53 -8.90 -2.24
CA LEU A 252 4.55 -8.08 -2.94
C LEU A 252 5.97 -8.08 -2.33
N PRO A 253 6.22 -8.13 -1.00
CA PRO A 253 7.59 -8.08 -0.49
C PRO A 253 8.35 -9.42 -0.61
N VAL A 254 7.68 -10.54 -0.33
CA VAL A 254 8.28 -11.89 -0.40
C VAL A 254 8.45 -12.33 -1.86
N GLN A 255 7.59 -11.87 -2.77
CA GLN A 255 7.70 -12.19 -4.20
C GLN A 255 8.69 -11.29 -4.96
N ASN A 256 8.80 -9.99 -4.66
CA ASN A 256 9.66 -9.10 -5.45
C ASN A 256 11.14 -9.09 -5.04
N LYS A 257 11.50 -9.48 -3.81
CA LYS A 257 12.91 -9.50 -3.37
C LYS A 257 13.60 -10.86 -3.52
N LEU A 258 12.85 -11.96 -3.56
CA LEU A 258 13.39 -13.33 -3.72
C LEU A 258 13.06 -13.95 -5.08
N LEU A 259 11.82 -13.87 -5.58
CA LEU A 259 11.43 -14.54 -6.83
C LEU A 259 11.99 -13.85 -8.09
N ASN A 260 12.07 -12.52 -8.15
CA ASN A 260 12.65 -11.83 -9.31
C ASN A 260 14.13 -12.16 -9.54
N PRO A 261 15.01 -12.17 -8.51
CA PRO A 261 16.41 -12.61 -8.66
C PRO A 261 16.55 -14.13 -8.87
N LEU A 262 15.71 -14.96 -8.24
CA LEU A 262 15.75 -16.42 -8.43
C LEU A 262 15.30 -16.83 -9.82
N VAL A 263 14.18 -16.29 -10.32
CA VAL A 263 13.68 -16.57 -11.67
C VAL A 263 14.64 -16.01 -12.71
N ALA A 264 15.14 -14.78 -12.55
CA ALA A 264 16.19 -14.24 -13.42
C ALA A 264 17.47 -15.08 -13.37
N GLY A 265 17.87 -15.57 -12.18
CA GLY A 265 19.02 -16.44 -11.97
C GLY A 265 18.85 -17.87 -12.51
N LEU A 266 17.63 -18.40 -12.52
CA LEU A 266 17.27 -19.67 -13.14
C LEU A 266 17.25 -19.55 -14.66
N ILE A 267 16.69 -18.46 -15.20
CA ILE A 267 16.72 -18.12 -16.63
C ILE A 267 18.17 -17.94 -17.10
N ALA A 268 19.01 -17.23 -16.34
CA ALA A 268 20.44 -17.07 -16.64
C ALA A 268 21.21 -18.41 -16.64
N ARG A 269 20.76 -19.39 -15.83
CA ARG A 269 21.30 -20.76 -15.78
C ARG A 269 20.62 -21.74 -16.74
N GLY A 270 19.69 -21.29 -17.59
CA GLY A 270 18.99 -22.12 -18.57
C GLY A 270 17.87 -23.01 -18.01
N LEU A 271 17.51 -22.86 -16.73
CA LEU A 271 16.47 -23.60 -16.02
C LEU A 271 15.16 -22.80 -15.99
N GLU A 272 14.61 -22.54 -17.16
CA GLU A 272 13.40 -21.71 -17.33
C GLU A 272 12.14 -22.46 -16.86
N PRO A 273 11.35 -21.93 -15.91
CA PRO A 273 10.05 -22.49 -15.56
C PRO A 273 9.11 -22.44 -16.77
N PRO A 274 8.17 -23.40 -16.93
CA PRO A 274 7.26 -23.46 -18.10
C PRO A 274 6.39 -22.20 -18.30
N THR A 275 6.22 -21.40 -17.25
CA THR A 275 5.44 -20.16 -17.23
C THR A 275 6.17 -18.96 -17.82
N TYR A 276 7.48 -19.03 -18.04
CA TYR A 276 8.30 -17.92 -18.54
C TYR A 276 8.90 -18.19 -19.92
N ALA A 277 9.07 -17.12 -20.69
CA ALA A 277 9.79 -17.07 -21.95
C ALA A 277 10.78 -15.90 -21.92
N VAL A 278 11.79 -15.93 -22.79
CA VAL A 278 12.76 -14.84 -22.94
C VAL A 278 12.53 -14.13 -24.26
N LEU A 279 12.19 -12.84 -24.20
CA LEU A 279 12.08 -11.97 -25.36
C LEU A 279 13.41 -11.27 -25.61
N GLU A 280 13.96 -11.43 -26.81
CA GLU A 280 15.15 -10.74 -27.32
C GLU A 280 14.72 -9.64 -28.31
N THR A 281 15.10 -8.39 -28.00
CA THR A 281 14.86 -7.19 -28.84
C THR A 281 16.17 -6.44 -29.09
N VAL A 282 16.19 -5.59 -30.11
CA VAL A 282 17.32 -4.68 -30.37
C VAL A 282 17.01 -3.30 -29.79
N GLY A 283 17.90 -2.78 -28.93
CA GLY A 283 17.70 -1.48 -28.30
C GLY A 283 17.72 -0.33 -29.31
N ARG A 284 16.59 0.36 -29.51
CA ARG A 284 16.42 1.38 -30.57
C ARG A 284 17.45 2.52 -30.56
N ARG A 285 17.97 2.89 -29.39
CA ARG A 285 18.98 3.95 -29.23
C ARG A 285 20.42 3.43 -29.24
N THR A 286 20.61 2.16 -28.86
CA THR A 286 21.95 1.62 -28.54
C THR A 286 22.43 0.55 -29.52
N GLY A 287 21.55 0.01 -30.37
CA GLY A 287 21.83 -1.14 -31.25
C GLY A 287 22.09 -2.47 -30.51
N ARG A 288 22.33 -2.44 -29.19
CA ARG A 288 22.59 -3.64 -28.38
C ARG A 288 21.36 -4.52 -28.21
N VAL A 289 21.61 -5.83 -28.23
CA VAL A 289 20.61 -6.87 -27.92
C VAL A 289 20.18 -6.77 -26.45
N ARG A 290 18.87 -6.86 -26.20
CA ARG A 290 18.22 -6.80 -24.88
C ARG A 290 17.33 -8.02 -24.68
N ARG A 291 17.55 -8.75 -23.59
CA ARG A 291 16.76 -9.92 -23.20
C ARG A 291 15.91 -9.60 -21.99
N VAL A 292 14.62 -9.87 -22.07
CA VAL A 292 13.66 -9.59 -20.99
C VAL A 292 12.83 -10.84 -20.73
N PRO A 293 12.70 -11.29 -19.47
CA PRO A 293 11.78 -12.36 -19.12
C PRO A 293 10.34 -11.87 -19.29
N VAL A 294 9.51 -12.67 -19.93
CA VAL A 294 8.10 -12.40 -20.18
C VAL A 294 7.26 -13.64 -19.85
N ALA A 295 5.97 -13.45 -19.58
CA ALA A 295 5.06 -14.59 -19.42
C ALA A 295 4.97 -15.40 -20.72
N ASN A 296 4.94 -16.72 -20.61
CA ASN A 296 4.94 -17.62 -21.77
C ASN A 296 3.55 -17.73 -22.41
N GLY A 297 3.31 -16.93 -23.44
CA GLY A 297 2.08 -16.97 -24.23
C GLY A 297 2.21 -17.71 -25.56
N LEU A 298 3.09 -18.72 -25.65
CA LEU A 298 3.21 -19.54 -26.86
C LEU A 298 1.91 -20.31 -27.13
N ASP A 299 1.43 -20.23 -28.37
CA ASP A 299 0.23 -20.87 -28.90
C ASP A 299 0.47 -21.22 -30.38
N GLY A 300 0.91 -22.46 -30.64
CA GLY A 300 1.35 -22.91 -31.96
C GLY A 300 2.52 -22.06 -32.49
N ASP A 301 2.31 -21.45 -33.66
CA ASP A 301 3.27 -20.53 -34.31
C ASP A 301 3.05 -19.06 -33.95
N THR A 302 2.18 -18.78 -32.98
CA THR A 302 1.95 -17.44 -32.48
C THR A 302 2.43 -17.35 -31.03
N PHE A 303 3.16 -16.30 -30.70
CA PHE A 303 3.48 -15.97 -29.31
C PHE A 303 2.73 -14.71 -28.89
N TRP A 304 1.90 -14.83 -27.87
CA TRP A 304 1.14 -13.73 -27.30
C TRP A 304 1.86 -13.13 -26.11
N LEU A 305 2.03 -11.81 -26.12
CA LEU A 305 2.66 -11.05 -25.05
C LEU A 305 1.74 -9.93 -24.60
N ILE A 306 1.65 -9.71 -23.29
CA ILE A 306 0.88 -8.62 -22.72
C ILE A 306 1.84 -7.71 -21.96
N ALA A 307 1.95 -6.46 -22.42
CA ALA A 307 2.77 -5.45 -21.78
C ALA A 307 1.95 -4.69 -20.74
N ALA A 308 2.17 -4.98 -19.46
CA ALA A 308 1.49 -4.32 -18.33
C ALA A 308 1.62 -2.80 -18.37
N LEU A 309 2.82 -2.29 -18.68
CA LEU A 309 3.10 -0.85 -18.79
C LEU A 309 2.78 -0.27 -20.18
N GLY A 310 2.17 -1.06 -21.07
CA GLY A 310 1.82 -0.64 -22.43
C GLY A 310 2.99 -0.01 -23.20
N GLU A 311 2.75 1.15 -23.81
CA GLU A 311 3.73 1.95 -24.57
C GLU A 311 4.93 2.47 -23.75
N ARG A 312 4.85 2.41 -22.42
CA ARG A 312 5.95 2.83 -21.54
C ARG A 312 7.04 1.76 -21.44
N SER A 313 6.73 0.51 -21.77
CA SER A 313 7.69 -0.60 -21.75
C SER A 313 8.85 -0.37 -22.72
N ALA A 314 10.09 -0.50 -22.22
CA ALA A 314 11.29 -0.29 -23.03
C ALA A 314 11.37 -1.24 -24.23
N TYR A 315 10.98 -2.52 -24.06
CA TYR A 315 10.93 -3.48 -25.15
C TYR A 315 9.85 -3.12 -26.18
N VAL A 316 8.66 -2.64 -25.79
CA VAL A 316 7.61 -2.18 -26.73
C VAL A 316 8.13 -1.08 -27.65
N ARG A 317 8.85 -0.11 -27.08
CA ARG A 317 9.49 0.95 -27.87
C ARG A 317 10.58 0.42 -28.81
N ASN A 318 11.25 -0.67 -28.44
CA ASN A 318 12.20 -1.35 -29.32
C ASN A 318 11.47 -2.07 -30.46
N LEU A 319 10.37 -2.78 -30.17
CA LEU A 319 9.55 -3.50 -31.16
C LEU A 319 9.00 -2.55 -32.24
N ARG A 320 8.58 -1.35 -31.85
CA ARG A 320 8.10 -0.34 -32.80
C ARG A 320 9.19 0.15 -33.76
N ALA A 321 10.44 0.17 -33.32
CA ALA A 321 11.58 0.57 -34.16
C ALA A 321 12.11 -0.60 -35.00
N ASN A 322 12.13 -1.81 -34.43
CA ASN A 322 12.47 -3.04 -35.12
C ASN A 322 11.56 -4.17 -34.64
N PRO A 323 10.57 -4.60 -35.45
CA PRO A 323 9.61 -5.61 -35.04
C PRO A 323 10.20 -7.03 -35.08
N ARG A 324 11.41 -7.22 -35.62
CA ARG A 324 12.07 -8.53 -35.62
C ARG A 324 12.62 -8.85 -34.24
N VAL A 325 12.20 -10.01 -33.73
CA VAL A 325 12.51 -10.49 -32.38
C VAL A 325 12.89 -11.94 -32.38
N ARG A 326 13.50 -12.37 -31.27
CA ARG A 326 13.65 -13.79 -30.97
C ARG A 326 12.99 -14.10 -29.64
N ILE A 327 12.26 -15.20 -29.59
CA ILE A 327 11.62 -15.70 -28.38
C ILE A 327 12.24 -17.04 -28.03
N LYS A 328 12.66 -17.20 -26.78
CA LYS A 328 12.96 -18.50 -26.21
C LYS A 328 11.79 -18.93 -25.33
N ALA A 329 11.05 -19.94 -25.76
CA ALA A 329 9.89 -20.43 -25.01
C ALA A 329 9.87 -21.96 -24.99
N ARG A 330 9.21 -22.51 -23.96
CA ARG A 330 8.83 -23.93 -23.90
C ARG A 330 7.39 -24.12 -24.37
N PRO A 331 7.05 -25.23 -25.02
CA PRO A 331 5.66 -25.60 -25.26
C PRO A 331 4.86 -25.59 -23.96
N ALA A 332 3.62 -25.12 -24.01
CA ALA A 332 2.79 -24.95 -22.83
C ALA A 332 2.22 -26.28 -22.31
N LEU A 333 2.09 -27.29 -23.18
CA LEU A 333 1.67 -28.64 -22.83
C LEU A 333 2.87 -29.58 -22.90
N VAL A 334 3.02 -30.43 -21.88
CA VAL A 334 4.13 -31.41 -21.79
C VAL A 334 4.14 -32.35 -23.00
N ARG A 335 2.96 -32.65 -23.58
CA ARG A 335 2.80 -33.48 -24.78
C ARG A 335 3.49 -32.89 -26.02
N ASP A 336 3.63 -31.57 -26.08
CA ASP A 336 4.19 -30.86 -27.25
C ASP A 336 5.71 -30.63 -27.12
N GLY A 337 6.32 -31.13 -26.04
CA GLY A 337 7.75 -31.10 -25.80
C GLY A 337 8.16 -30.33 -24.53
N ILE A 338 9.35 -30.62 -24.03
CA ILE A 338 9.85 -30.10 -22.74
C ILE A 338 11.07 -29.18 -22.86
N ARG A 339 11.60 -29.01 -24.08
CA ARG A 339 12.82 -28.20 -24.33
C ARG A 339 12.44 -26.78 -24.74
N SER A 340 13.15 -25.79 -24.19
CA SER A 340 13.06 -24.40 -24.67
C SER A 340 13.75 -24.29 -26.04
N ARG A 341 13.12 -23.61 -26.99
CA ARG A 341 13.73 -23.32 -28.31
C ARG A 341 13.71 -21.84 -28.60
N TRP A 342 14.75 -21.35 -29.27
CA TRP A 342 14.75 -20.00 -29.84
C TRP A 342 14.03 -20.02 -31.18
N ARG A 343 13.01 -19.18 -31.32
CA ARG A 343 12.31 -18.95 -32.58
C ARG A 343 12.37 -17.46 -32.92
N THR A 344 12.63 -17.15 -34.18
CA THR A 344 12.55 -15.79 -34.70
C THR A 344 11.09 -15.50 -35.04
N GLY A 345 10.67 -14.24 -34.91
CA GLY A 345 9.33 -13.83 -35.29
C GLY A 345 9.22 -12.33 -35.50
N THR A 346 8.03 -11.91 -35.93
CA THR A 346 7.69 -10.51 -36.16
C THR A 346 6.62 -10.06 -35.18
N ALA A 347 6.90 -9.00 -34.43
CA ALA A 347 6.01 -8.48 -33.41
C ALA A 347 5.03 -7.43 -33.96
N HIS A 348 3.76 -7.59 -33.61
CA HIS A 348 2.63 -6.75 -33.98
C HIS A 348 1.93 -6.23 -32.72
N PRO A 349 2.19 -4.96 -32.32
CA PRO A 349 1.43 -4.30 -31.26
C PRO A 349 -0.04 -4.11 -31.66
N LEU A 350 -0.98 -4.50 -30.78
CA LEU A 350 -2.42 -4.45 -31.00
C LEU A 350 -3.09 -3.54 -29.95
N PRO A 351 -3.04 -2.20 -30.13
CA PRO A 351 -3.57 -1.24 -29.14
C PRO A 351 -5.10 -1.26 -28.99
N GLY A 352 -5.82 -1.89 -29.92
CA GLY A 352 -7.28 -2.05 -29.87
C GLY A 352 -7.76 -3.42 -29.34
N ASP A 353 -6.86 -4.35 -29.03
CA ASP A 353 -7.23 -5.66 -28.47
C ASP A 353 -7.51 -5.54 -26.96
N ASP A 354 -8.52 -6.26 -26.47
CA ASP A 354 -8.79 -6.34 -25.03
C ASP A 354 -7.75 -7.26 -24.37
N ALA A 355 -6.68 -6.64 -23.86
CA ALA A 355 -5.59 -7.32 -23.17
C ALA A 355 -6.07 -8.16 -21.96
N ALA A 356 -7.14 -7.74 -21.26
CA ALA A 356 -7.67 -8.48 -20.12
C ALA A 356 -8.45 -9.72 -20.56
N ALA A 357 -9.25 -9.62 -21.62
CA ALA A 357 -9.87 -10.79 -22.26
C ALA A 357 -8.81 -11.75 -22.83
N ARG A 358 -7.78 -11.22 -23.50
CA ARG A 358 -6.66 -12.00 -24.05
C ARG A 358 -5.91 -12.77 -22.97
N HIS A 359 -5.58 -12.11 -21.87
CA HIS A 359 -4.93 -12.76 -20.71
C HIS A 359 -5.79 -13.91 -20.16
N ARG A 360 -7.11 -13.70 -20.04
CA ARG A 360 -8.03 -14.74 -19.57
C ARG A 360 -8.08 -15.93 -20.52
N ALA A 361 -8.05 -15.70 -21.83
CA ALA A 361 -8.03 -16.76 -22.83
C ALA A 361 -6.75 -17.60 -22.75
N LEU A 362 -5.57 -16.95 -22.69
CA LEU A 362 -4.27 -17.63 -22.59
C LEU A 362 -4.09 -18.41 -21.28
N GLY A 363 -4.76 -17.99 -20.21
CA GLY A 363 -4.76 -18.68 -18.92
C GLY A 363 -5.71 -19.88 -18.81
N ARG A 364 -6.60 -20.14 -19.79
CA ARG A 364 -7.50 -21.31 -19.77
C ARG A 364 -6.66 -22.58 -19.92
N GLY A 365 -6.78 -23.51 -18.97
CA GLY A 365 -6.04 -24.78 -18.98
C GLY A 365 -4.55 -24.68 -18.56
N ARG A 366 -4.06 -23.49 -18.17
CA ARG A 366 -2.66 -23.26 -17.75
C ARG A 366 -2.62 -22.71 -16.31
N PRO A 367 -2.65 -23.56 -15.26
CA PRO A 367 -2.78 -23.11 -13.86
C PRO A 367 -1.70 -22.10 -13.43
N GLY A 368 -0.46 -22.30 -13.88
CA GLY A 368 0.67 -21.42 -13.58
C GLY A 368 0.65 -20.05 -14.27
N TYR A 369 -0.06 -19.91 -15.39
CA TYR A 369 -0.15 -18.65 -16.15
C TYR A 369 -1.01 -17.60 -15.43
N ARG A 370 -1.92 -18.03 -14.53
CA ARG A 370 -2.82 -17.13 -13.79
C ARG A 370 -2.11 -16.37 -12.66
N LEU A 371 -0.97 -16.88 -12.20
CA LEU A 371 -0.14 -16.25 -11.16
C LEU A 371 0.51 -14.94 -11.65
N ASP A 372 0.97 -14.90 -12.91
CA ASP A 372 1.53 -13.68 -13.53
C ASP A 372 0.45 -12.60 -13.80
N GLY A 373 -0.81 -13.02 -13.98
CA GLY A 373 -1.93 -12.10 -14.16
C GLY A 373 -2.22 -11.21 -12.95
N VAL A 374 -1.78 -11.60 -11.75
CA VAL A 374 -1.90 -10.76 -10.54
C VAL A 374 -0.83 -9.66 -10.56
N LEU A 375 0.40 -9.97 -10.97
CA LEU A 375 1.50 -9.02 -11.14
C LEU A 375 1.20 -8.01 -12.26
N LEU A 376 0.64 -8.47 -13.38
CA LEU A 376 0.22 -7.61 -14.49
C LEU A 376 -0.84 -6.60 -14.08
N ARG A 377 -1.79 -6.99 -13.21
CA ARG A 377 -2.83 -6.10 -12.67
C ARG A 377 -2.30 -5.13 -11.62
N ALA A 378 -1.32 -5.54 -10.82
CA ALA A 378 -0.66 -4.69 -9.83
C ALA A 378 0.30 -3.66 -10.47
N LEU A 379 0.93 -3.98 -11.60
CA LEU A 379 1.82 -3.07 -12.34
C LEU A 379 1.07 -2.15 -13.33
N ALA A 380 -0.19 -2.42 -13.61
CA ALA A 380 -1.02 -1.68 -14.57
C ALA A 380 -1.64 -0.39 -13.98
N ASP A 381 -1.08 0.16 -12.90
CA ASP A 381 -1.49 1.44 -12.29
C ASP A 381 -1.68 2.52 -13.37
N GLY A 382 -2.95 2.78 -13.73
CA GLY A 382 -3.39 3.81 -14.66
C GLY A 382 -2.96 3.66 -16.14
N GLY A 383 -2.29 2.58 -16.55
CA GLY A 383 -1.80 2.39 -17.92
C GLY A 383 -2.72 1.52 -18.80
N ARG A 384 -2.97 1.91 -20.06
CA ARG A 384 -3.59 1.00 -21.04
C ARG A 384 -2.60 -0.13 -21.35
N MET A 385 -2.90 -1.34 -20.88
CA MET A 385 -2.19 -2.55 -21.26
C MET A 385 -2.19 -2.73 -22.78
N LEU A 386 -1.12 -3.31 -23.32
CA LEU A 386 -0.97 -3.52 -24.76
C LEU A 386 -0.77 -5.01 -25.05
N THR A 387 -1.65 -5.58 -25.87
CA THR A 387 -1.43 -6.90 -26.46
C THR A 387 -0.41 -6.78 -27.59
N ILE A 388 0.50 -7.75 -27.66
CA ILE A 388 1.47 -7.88 -28.74
C ILE A 388 1.36 -9.32 -29.24
N ARG A 389 1.09 -9.47 -30.54
CA ARG A 389 1.12 -10.75 -31.23
C ARG A 389 2.47 -10.89 -31.91
N ILE A 390 3.17 -12.00 -31.71
CA ILE A 390 4.43 -12.28 -32.40
C ILE A 390 4.19 -13.49 -33.30
N ASP A 391 4.23 -13.26 -34.60
CA ASP A 391 4.09 -14.33 -35.59
C ASP A 391 5.47 -14.96 -35.74
N LEU A 392 5.62 -16.21 -35.30
CA LEU A 392 6.90 -16.92 -35.31
C LEU A 392 7.15 -17.49 -36.71
N ASP A 393 8.39 -17.36 -37.17
CA ASP A 393 8.79 -17.95 -38.44
C ASP A 393 8.63 -19.49 -38.35
N PRO A 394 8.25 -20.16 -39.46
CA PRO A 394 8.21 -21.61 -39.52
C PRO A 394 9.60 -22.20 -39.23
N GLU A 395 9.63 -23.37 -38.58
CA GLU A 395 10.90 -24.09 -38.29
C GLU A 395 11.59 -24.58 -39.56
#